data_AF-A0A257PSS0-F1
#
_entry.id   AF-A0A257PSS0-F1
#
_cell.length_a   1.000
_cell.length_b   1.000
_cell.length_c   1.000
_cell.angle_alpha   90.00
_cell.angle_beta   90.00
_cell.angle_gamma   90.00
#
_symmetry.space_group_name_H-M   'P 1'
#
loop_
_entity.id
_entity.type
_entity.pdbx_description
1 polymer ?
#
loop_
_entity_poly.entity_id
_entity_poly.type
_entity_poly.pdbx_seq_one_letter_code
_entity_poly.pdbx_strand_id
1 'polypeptide(L)'
;MSYREVTIPVSEEQADDLSDALLELGALSVSVEDRFGDTAQEQALYGEPGMPAPKGAWAQSLLRVLFADETQADAALAALLAAETLPDLQDVLQTTVEDQDWVRLTQSQFQPVSIADALWIVPSWHTPPDTSAPIIRLDPGLAFGTGTHPTTRLCLEWLIRQPLQGQSVLDYGCGSGILAIAAAKFGAARVVGVDIDPDAVQATEANAAENKVTVHAGLPDAVAIERFDVVVANILSAPLKLLAPAIAAHVKPAGALVLSGILERQAEELIAAYAHYAALQIDQSLDGWVCLAGCTLPPRN
;
A
#
# COMPACT_ATOMS: atom_id res chain seq x y z
N MET A 1 -2.87 13.21 -27.03
CA MET A 1 -1.84 13.04 -28.06
C MET A 1 -1.52 11.55 -28.12
N SER A 2 -0.41 11.06 -28.65
CA SER A 2 -0.02 9.65 -28.46
C SER A 2 1.49 9.60 -28.38
N TYR A 3 2.00 8.95 -27.35
CA TYR A 3 3.42 8.77 -27.14
C TYR A 3 3.93 7.63 -28.02
N ARG A 4 5.26 7.58 -28.17
CA ARG A 4 5.94 6.46 -28.81
C ARG A 4 6.77 5.74 -27.76
N GLU A 5 6.51 4.45 -27.56
CA GLU A 5 7.36 3.59 -26.76
C GLU A 5 8.31 2.83 -27.67
N VAL A 6 9.57 2.76 -27.27
CA VAL A 6 10.62 1.96 -27.92
C VAL A 6 11.15 0.97 -26.90
N THR A 7 11.13 -0.31 -27.26
CA THR A 7 11.68 -1.40 -26.45
C THR A 7 12.99 -1.87 -27.06
N ILE A 8 14.08 -1.75 -26.30
CA ILE A 8 15.44 -2.07 -26.75
C ILE A 8 16.02 -3.15 -25.84
N PRO A 9 16.35 -4.35 -26.36
CA PRO A 9 17.10 -5.34 -25.59
C PRO A 9 18.51 -4.87 -25.31
N VAL A 10 18.94 -4.98 -24.06
CA VAL A 10 20.28 -4.57 -23.64
C VAL A 10 20.91 -5.57 -22.69
N SER A 11 22.23 -5.60 -22.65
CA SER A 11 22.96 -6.28 -21.58
C SER A 11 23.01 -5.43 -20.31
N GLU A 12 23.41 -6.04 -19.20
CA GLU A 12 23.65 -5.35 -17.91
C GLU A 12 24.64 -4.19 -18.07
N GLU A 13 25.69 -4.36 -18.88
CA GLU A 13 26.75 -3.35 -19.07
C GLU A 13 26.28 -2.15 -19.91
N GLN A 14 25.25 -2.33 -20.73
CA GLN A 14 24.75 -1.29 -21.65
C GLN A 14 23.58 -0.49 -21.09
N ALA A 15 22.88 -1.03 -20.08
CA ALA A 15 21.61 -0.49 -19.63
C ALA A 15 21.72 0.96 -19.13
N ASP A 16 22.72 1.25 -18.29
CA ASP A 16 22.89 2.59 -17.70
C ASP A 16 23.31 3.62 -18.75
N ASP A 17 24.40 3.35 -19.49
CA ASP A 17 24.94 4.26 -20.52
C ASP A 17 23.91 4.57 -21.61
N LEU A 18 23.14 3.56 -22.05
CA LEU A 18 22.12 3.76 -23.08
C LEU A 18 20.91 4.51 -22.53
N SER A 19 20.53 4.27 -21.27
CA SER A 19 19.44 5.02 -20.61
C SER A 19 19.76 6.51 -20.53
N ASP A 20 20.97 6.86 -20.08
CA ASP A 20 21.42 8.25 -20.00
C ASP A 20 21.44 8.91 -21.39
N ALA A 21 21.99 8.22 -22.39
CA ALA A 21 22.01 8.73 -23.77
C ALA A 21 20.59 8.98 -24.33
N LEU A 22 19.64 8.08 -24.05
CA LEU A 22 18.25 8.22 -24.50
C LEU A 22 17.54 9.40 -23.82
N LEU A 23 17.79 9.63 -22.53
CA LEU A 23 17.29 10.80 -21.81
C LEU A 23 17.87 12.10 -22.39
N GLU A 24 19.16 12.14 -22.71
CA GLU A 24 19.79 13.29 -23.37
C GLU A 24 19.23 13.53 -24.79
N LEU A 25 18.84 12.47 -25.49
CA LEU A 25 18.16 12.53 -26.79
C LEU A 25 16.67 12.87 -26.69
N GLY A 26 16.18 13.17 -25.48
CA GLY A 26 14.85 13.71 -25.23
C GLY A 26 13.78 12.68 -24.92
N ALA A 27 14.16 11.46 -24.52
CA ALA A 27 13.19 10.54 -23.93
C ALA A 27 12.52 11.18 -22.70
N LEU A 28 11.21 11.00 -22.58
CA LEU A 28 10.41 11.44 -21.44
C LEU A 28 10.67 10.55 -20.21
N SER A 29 10.94 9.26 -20.44
CA SER A 29 11.30 8.30 -19.42
C SER A 29 12.05 7.12 -20.02
N VAL A 30 12.90 6.49 -19.20
CA VAL A 30 13.52 5.19 -19.48
C VAL A 30 13.30 4.29 -18.27
N SER A 31 12.84 3.07 -18.49
CA SER A 31 12.76 2.03 -17.45
C SER A 31 13.49 0.76 -17.90
N VAL A 32 14.11 0.09 -16.93
CA VAL A 32 14.83 -1.17 -17.13
C VAL A 32 13.98 -2.30 -16.58
N GLU A 33 13.69 -3.31 -17.40
CA GLU A 33 12.90 -4.48 -17.01
C GLU A 33 13.67 -5.78 -17.30
N ASP A 34 13.37 -6.85 -16.55
CA ASP A 34 13.85 -8.20 -16.88
C ASP A 34 13.23 -8.66 -18.20
N ARG A 35 14.05 -9.08 -19.17
CA ARG A 35 13.56 -9.66 -20.44
C ARG A 35 12.69 -10.90 -20.20
N PHE A 36 12.89 -11.60 -19.09
CA PHE A 36 12.16 -12.80 -18.72
C PHE A 36 11.10 -12.57 -17.65
N GLY A 37 10.68 -11.32 -17.40
CA GLY A 37 9.59 -11.00 -16.48
C GLY A 37 8.34 -11.87 -16.72
N ASP A 38 7.70 -12.28 -15.63
CA ASP A 38 6.52 -13.16 -15.62
C ASP A 38 6.77 -14.59 -16.17
N THR A 39 8.03 -15.02 -16.28
CA THR A 39 8.39 -16.38 -16.69
C THR A 39 9.13 -17.13 -15.59
N ALA A 40 9.29 -18.45 -15.75
CA ALA A 40 10.09 -19.27 -14.83
C ALA A 40 11.59 -18.91 -14.81
N GLN A 41 12.05 -18.06 -15.73
CA GLN A 41 13.44 -17.59 -15.83
C GLN A 41 13.64 -16.19 -15.25
N GLU A 42 12.56 -15.55 -14.77
CA GLU A 42 12.60 -14.25 -14.11
C GLU A 42 13.57 -14.27 -12.93
N GLN A 43 14.40 -13.23 -12.84
CA GLN A 43 15.32 -13.04 -11.73
C GLN A 43 14.87 -11.83 -10.92
N ALA A 44 14.83 -11.99 -9.60
CA ALA A 44 14.56 -10.87 -8.72
C ALA A 44 15.82 -9.99 -8.56
N LEU A 45 15.71 -8.71 -8.90
CA LEU A 45 16.76 -7.71 -8.68
C LEU A 45 16.29 -6.75 -7.56
N TYR A 46 16.43 -7.17 -6.31
CA TYR A 46 16.12 -6.34 -5.14
C TYR A 46 17.39 -6.11 -4.29
N GLY A 47 17.53 -4.90 -3.75
CA GLY A 47 18.40 -4.66 -2.60
C GLY A 47 17.68 -5.01 -1.30
N GLU A 48 18.40 -5.46 -0.27
CA GLU A 48 17.83 -5.53 1.08
C GLU A 48 17.42 -4.10 1.53
N PRO A 49 16.40 -3.95 2.39
CA PRO A 49 16.02 -2.62 2.90
C PRO A 49 17.23 -1.88 3.47
N GLY A 50 17.59 -0.74 2.85
CA GLY A 50 18.75 0.07 3.22
C GLY A 50 20.06 -0.27 2.50
N MET A 51 20.08 -1.25 1.59
CA MET A 51 21.20 -1.54 0.70
C MET A 51 20.81 -1.30 -0.76
N PRO A 52 21.68 -0.68 -1.58
CA PRO A 52 21.45 -0.61 -3.02
C PRO A 52 21.37 -2.01 -3.61
N ALA A 53 20.62 -2.17 -4.70
CA ALA A 53 20.62 -3.41 -5.46
C ALA A 53 22.06 -3.78 -5.85
N PRO A 54 22.44 -5.07 -5.82
CA PRO A 54 23.81 -5.49 -6.09
C PRO A 54 24.27 -5.21 -7.53
N LYS A 55 23.34 -4.89 -8.43
CA LYS A 55 23.53 -4.65 -9.87
C LYS A 55 22.53 -3.60 -10.36
N GLY A 56 22.88 -2.86 -11.41
CA GLY A 56 22.01 -1.84 -12.02
C GLY A 56 20.94 -2.40 -12.97
N ALA A 57 21.19 -3.58 -13.56
CA ALA A 57 20.30 -4.21 -14.53
C ALA A 57 20.48 -5.75 -14.55
N TRP A 58 19.58 -6.45 -15.25
CA TRP A 58 19.69 -7.88 -15.51
C TRP A 58 20.66 -8.17 -16.65
N ALA A 59 21.25 -9.37 -16.65
CA ALA A 59 22.14 -9.83 -17.73
C ALA A 59 21.48 -9.76 -19.12
N GLN A 60 20.15 -9.92 -19.18
CA GLN A 60 19.32 -9.65 -20.34
C GLN A 60 18.16 -8.76 -19.90
N SER A 61 18.23 -7.48 -20.23
CA SER A 61 17.23 -6.49 -19.87
C SER A 61 16.48 -5.99 -21.12
N LEU A 62 15.33 -5.36 -20.87
CA LEU A 62 14.62 -4.54 -21.85
C LEU A 62 14.60 -3.11 -21.34
N LEU A 63 15.13 -2.17 -22.12
CA LEU A 63 14.84 -0.76 -21.91
C LEU A 63 13.48 -0.45 -22.53
N ARG A 64 12.56 0.10 -21.76
CA ARG A 64 11.35 0.75 -22.27
C ARG A 64 11.53 2.25 -22.23
N VAL A 65 11.44 2.87 -23.40
CA VAL A 65 11.75 4.27 -23.59
C VAL A 65 10.53 4.98 -24.12
N LEU A 66 10.07 6.02 -23.44
CA LEU A 66 8.92 6.79 -23.87
C LEU A 66 9.36 8.11 -24.52
N PHE A 67 8.87 8.38 -25.72
CA PHE A 67 9.07 9.62 -26.46
C PHE A 67 7.73 10.34 -26.68
N ALA A 68 7.80 11.66 -26.88
CA ALA A 68 6.61 12.48 -27.11
C ALA A 68 5.85 12.08 -28.39
N ASP A 69 6.59 11.66 -29.43
CA ASP A 69 6.03 11.20 -30.70
C ASP A 69 7.02 10.29 -31.47
N GLU A 70 6.56 9.76 -32.60
CA GLU A 70 7.35 8.88 -33.49
C GLU A 70 8.56 9.60 -34.10
N THR A 71 8.47 10.90 -34.40
CA THR A 71 9.57 11.65 -35.01
C THR A 71 10.74 11.77 -34.04
N GLN A 72 10.45 12.00 -32.77
CA GLN A 72 11.47 12.07 -31.72
C GLN A 72 12.13 10.71 -31.48
N ALA A 73 11.33 9.64 -31.42
CA ALA A 73 11.84 8.28 -31.27
C ALA A 73 12.78 7.88 -32.42
N ASP A 74 12.37 8.13 -33.67
CA ASP A 74 13.18 7.82 -34.85
C ASP A 74 14.47 8.64 -34.90
N ALA A 75 14.43 9.91 -34.51
CA ALA A 75 15.62 10.75 -34.44
C ALA A 75 16.62 10.25 -33.38
N ALA A 76 16.13 9.83 -32.21
CA ALA A 76 16.98 9.28 -31.16
C ALA A 76 17.62 7.95 -31.59
N LEU A 77 16.85 7.04 -32.19
CA LEU A 77 17.38 5.78 -32.72
C LEU A 77 18.41 6.01 -33.83
N ALA A 78 18.16 6.95 -34.75
CA ALA A 78 19.11 7.32 -35.79
C ALA A 78 20.43 7.87 -35.22
N ALA A 79 20.36 8.68 -34.16
CA ALA A 79 21.54 9.22 -33.49
C ALA A 79 22.38 8.12 -32.83
N LEU A 80 21.74 7.19 -32.13
CA LEU A 80 22.40 6.05 -31.48
C LEU A 80 23.01 5.08 -32.49
N LEU A 81 22.37 4.88 -33.65
CA LEU A 81 22.95 4.11 -34.76
C LEU A 81 24.20 4.78 -35.33
N ALA A 82 24.16 6.10 -35.53
CA ALA A 82 25.31 6.85 -36.02
C ALA A 82 26.48 6.86 -35.02
N ALA A 83 26.18 6.75 -33.72
CA ALA A 83 27.16 6.66 -32.65
C ALA A 83 27.68 5.23 -32.41
N GLU A 84 27.15 4.22 -33.12
CA GLU A 84 27.45 2.80 -32.90
C GLU A 84 27.17 2.32 -31.46
N THR A 85 26.21 2.95 -30.77
CA THR A 85 25.86 2.64 -29.37
C THR A 85 24.62 1.76 -29.23
N LEU A 86 23.83 1.59 -30.30
CA LEU A 86 22.67 0.69 -30.34
C LEU A 86 23.11 -0.76 -30.64
N PRO A 87 22.57 -1.77 -29.93
CA PRO A 87 22.60 -3.16 -30.41
C PRO A 87 21.83 -3.33 -31.73
N ASP A 88 21.91 -4.53 -32.32
CA ASP A 88 21.24 -4.87 -33.58
C ASP A 88 19.76 -4.47 -33.56
N LEU A 89 19.34 -3.67 -34.54
CA LEU A 89 17.97 -3.14 -34.65
C LEU A 89 16.91 -4.22 -34.80
N GLN A 90 17.30 -5.45 -35.14
CA GLN A 90 16.39 -6.56 -35.39
C GLN A 90 15.45 -6.85 -34.22
N ASP A 91 15.88 -6.56 -32.99
CA ASP A 91 15.08 -6.81 -31.78
C ASP A 91 14.51 -5.54 -31.15
N VAL A 92 14.69 -4.37 -31.79
CA VAL A 92 14.08 -3.11 -31.34
C VAL A 92 12.63 -3.05 -31.79
N LEU A 93 11.72 -2.89 -30.84
CA LEU A 93 10.30 -2.77 -31.09
C LEU A 93 9.85 -1.33 -30.86
N GLN A 94 8.96 -0.84 -31.71
CA GLN A 94 8.29 0.44 -31.48
C GLN A 94 6.77 0.24 -31.44
N THR A 95 6.13 0.85 -30.45
CA THR A 95 4.68 0.77 -30.24
C THR A 95 4.13 2.17 -30.00
N THR A 96 2.95 2.46 -30.56
CA THR A 96 2.23 3.70 -30.24
C THR A 96 1.48 3.51 -28.94
N VAL A 97 1.77 4.36 -27.96
CA VAL A 97 1.07 4.39 -26.67
C VAL A 97 0.09 5.54 -26.71
N GLU A 98 -1.20 5.24 -26.69
CA GLU A 98 -2.22 6.28 -26.62
C GLU A 98 -2.03 7.11 -25.34
N ASP A 99 -2.19 8.43 -25.45
CA ASP A 99 -2.25 9.34 -24.31
C ASP A 99 -3.60 9.14 -23.62
N GLN A 100 -3.66 8.07 -22.83
CA GLN A 100 -4.81 7.74 -22.02
C GLN A 100 -4.68 8.49 -20.69
N ASP A 101 -5.79 9.05 -20.22
CA ASP A 101 -5.88 9.59 -18.87
C ASP A 101 -5.90 8.39 -17.90
N TRP A 102 -4.70 7.84 -17.66
CA TRP A 102 -4.49 6.71 -16.77
C TRP A 102 -5.06 6.99 -15.38
N VAL A 103 -5.04 8.25 -14.93
CA VAL A 103 -5.68 8.67 -13.69
C VAL A 103 -7.18 8.42 -13.74
N ARG A 104 -7.89 8.86 -14.79
CA ARG A 104 -9.34 8.58 -14.95
C ARG A 104 -9.65 7.10 -15.15
N LEU A 105 -8.82 6.36 -15.89
CA LEU A 105 -9.03 4.93 -16.10
C LEU A 105 -8.88 4.16 -14.79
N THR A 106 -7.85 4.44 -14.02
CA THR A 106 -7.66 3.89 -12.67
C THR A 106 -8.78 4.34 -11.73
N GLN A 107 -9.22 5.61 -11.77
CA GLN A 107 -10.36 6.11 -10.97
C GLN A 107 -11.67 5.37 -11.27
N SER A 108 -11.95 5.06 -12.55
CA SER A 108 -13.19 4.37 -12.96
C SER A 108 -13.32 2.95 -12.42
N GLN A 109 -12.20 2.33 -12.06
CA GLN A 109 -12.16 0.98 -11.48
C GLN A 109 -12.56 0.97 -10.00
N PHE A 110 -12.50 2.11 -9.31
CA PHE A 110 -12.86 2.21 -7.88
C PHE A 110 -14.31 2.63 -7.70
N GLN A 111 -15.16 1.63 -7.54
CA GLN A 111 -16.58 1.83 -7.24
C GLN A 111 -16.81 2.03 -5.73
N PRO A 112 -17.91 2.69 -5.32
CA PRO A 112 -18.34 2.71 -3.92
C PRO A 112 -18.53 1.29 -3.38
N VAL A 113 -18.02 1.03 -2.18
CA VAL A 113 -18.08 -0.30 -1.54
C VAL A 113 -18.82 -0.25 -0.21
N SER A 114 -19.77 -1.18 -0.03
CA SER A 114 -20.44 -1.46 1.24
C SER A 114 -19.63 -2.46 2.05
N ILE A 115 -19.41 -2.16 3.33
CA ILE A 115 -18.81 -3.04 4.32
C ILE A 115 -19.88 -3.41 5.35
N ALA A 116 -20.21 -4.70 5.41
CA ALA A 116 -21.25 -5.28 6.27
C ALA A 116 -22.60 -4.54 6.27
N ASP A 117 -22.96 -3.88 5.16
CA ASP A 117 -24.16 -3.05 5.01
C ASP A 117 -24.33 -1.95 6.08
N ALA A 118 -23.23 -1.61 6.76
CA ALA A 118 -23.19 -0.68 7.89
C ALA A 118 -22.20 0.47 7.69
N LEU A 119 -21.34 0.40 6.68
CA LEU A 119 -20.37 1.44 6.34
C LEU A 119 -20.15 1.48 4.83
N TRP A 120 -20.06 2.68 4.27
CA TRP A 120 -19.70 2.87 2.87
C TRP A 120 -18.34 3.54 2.74
N ILE A 121 -17.53 3.07 1.79
CA ILE A 121 -16.31 3.74 1.34
C ILE A 121 -16.58 4.26 -0.07
N VAL A 122 -16.44 5.57 -0.25
CA VAL A 122 -16.88 6.26 -1.46
C VAL A 122 -15.80 7.24 -1.92
N PRO A 123 -15.17 7.01 -3.08
CA PRO A 123 -14.26 7.99 -3.67
C PRO A 123 -14.94 9.34 -3.93
N SER A 124 -14.19 10.42 -3.92
CA SER A 124 -14.66 11.80 -4.06
C SER A 124 -15.38 12.06 -5.38
N TRP A 125 -14.97 11.37 -6.45
CA TRP A 125 -15.58 11.42 -7.78
C TRP A 125 -16.88 10.62 -7.92
N HIS A 126 -17.31 9.88 -6.89
CA HIS A 126 -18.58 9.16 -6.87
C HIS A 126 -19.62 9.85 -5.98
N THR A 127 -20.88 9.86 -6.46
CA THR A 127 -22.03 10.21 -5.63
C THR A 127 -22.25 9.10 -4.58
N PRO A 128 -22.36 9.44 -3.28
CA PRO A 128 -22.68 8.45 -2.27
C PRO A 128 -24.06 7.84 -2.49
N PRO A 129 -24.27 6.58 -2.10
CA PRO A 129 -25.60 5.98 -2.11
C PRO A 129 -26.53 6.69 -1.13
N ASP A 130 -27.83 6.67 -1.41
CA ASP A 130 -28.87 7.15 -0.50
C ASP A 130 -29.03 6.15 0.67
N THR A 131 -28.35 6.43 1.78
CA THR A 131 -28.28 5.55 2.94
C THR A 131 -28.12 6.35 4.25
N SER A 132 -28.59 5.77 5.35
CA SER A 132 -28.33 6.26 6.71
C SER A 132 -27.01 5.75 7.29
N ALA A 133 -26.36 4.78 6.63
CA ALA A 133 -25.08 4.25 7.08
C ALA A 133 -23.97 5.32 6.99
N PRO A 134 -23.01 5.35 7.93
CA PRO A 134 -21.83 6.19 7.82
C PRO A 134 -21.11 6.01 6.48
N ILE A 135 -20.64 7.13 5.91
CA ILE A 135 -19.84 7.15 4.69
C ILE A 135 -18.43 7.65 5.05
N ILE A 136 -17.43 6.92 4.56
CA ILE A 136 -16.03 7.33 4.51
C ILE A 136 -15.74 7.81 3.09
N ARG A 137 -15.36 9.08 2.96
CA ARG A 137 -14.74 9.63 1.75
C ARG A 137 -13.28 9.23 1.72
N LEU A 138 -12.88 8.46 0.73
CA LEU A 138 -11.50 8.03 0.61
C LEU A 138 -11.15 7.84 -0.85
N ASP A 139 -10.13 8.58 -1.29
CA ASP A 139 -9.61 8.46 -2.64
C ASP A 139 -8.47 7.45 -2.64
N PRO A 140 -8.47 6.46 -3.55
CA PRO A 140 -7.31 5.64 -3.83
C PRO A 140 -6.07 6.51 -4.04
N GLY A 141 -5.01 6.21 -3.29
CA GLY A 141 -3.76 6.96 -3.32
C GLY A 141 -2.56 6.10 -2.94
N LEU A 142 -1.42 6.75 -2.69
CA LEU A 142 -0.16 6.09 -2.33
C LEU A 142 -0.21 5.43 -0.94
N ALA A 143 -1.02 5.97 -0.02
CA ALA A 143 -1.18 5.41 1.31
C ALA A 143 -2.06 4.14 1.28
N PHE A 144 -1.58 3.06 1.92
CA PHE A 144 -2.28 1.78 1.98
C PHE A 144 -3.65 1.89 2.68
N GLY A 145 -4.63 1.09 2.23
CA GLY A 145 -5.94 0.99 2.87
C GLY A 145 -7.07 1.67 2.10
N THR A 146 -7.37 1.21 0.88
CA THR A 146 -8.53 1.64 0.08
C THR A 146 -9.86 1.05 0.57
N GLY A 147 -9.81 0.12 1.52
CA GLY A 147 -10.95 -0.58 2.09
C GLY A 147 -11.48 -1.77 1.28
N THR A 148 -10.98 -1.98 0.06
CA THR A 148 -11.35 -3.14 -0.77
C THR A 148 -10.50 -4.37 -0.50
N HIS A 149 -9.27 -4.20 0.00
CA HIS A 149 -8.40 -5.32 0.35
C HIS A 149 -9.00 -6.15 1.49
N PRO A 150 -8.98 -7.50 1.42
CA PRO A 150 -9.60 -8.36 2.42
C PRO A 150 -9.22 -8.03 3.86
N THR A 151 -7.95 -7.72 4.13
CA THR A 151 -7.46 -7.40 5.48
C THR A 151 -8.09 -6.12 6.05
N THR A 152 -8.25 -5.08 5.23
CA THR A 152 -8.90 -3.84 5.64
C THR A 152 -10.38 -4.08 5.89
N ARG A 153 -11.03 -4.83 4.99
CA ARG A 153 -12.44 -5.20 5.14
C ARG A 153 -12.68 -5.96 6.44
N LEU A 154 -11.87 -6.97 6.75
CA LEU A 154 -12.01 -7.75 7.98
C LEU A 154 -11.86 -6.88 9.24
N CYS A 155 -10.91 -5.95 9.28
CA CYS A 155 -10.77 -5.01 10.40
C CYS A 155 -11.95 -4.05 10.51
N LEU A 156 -12.48 -3.53 9.39
CA LEU A 156 -13.66 -2.67 9.38
C LEU A 156 -14.90 -3.43 9.86
N GLU A 157 -15.12 -4.66 9.38
CA GLU A 157 -16.20 -5.52 9.84
C GLU A 157 -16.10 -5.80 11.35
N TRP A 158 -14.88 -5.99 11.87
CA TRP A 158 -14.67 -6.15 13.31
C TRP A 158 -15.06 -4.87 14.09
N LEU A 159 -14.60 -3.69 13.64
CA LEU A 159 -14.90 -2.40 14.29
C LEU A 159 -16.40 -2.10 14.31
N ILE A 160 -17.11 -2.38 13.21
CA ILE A 160 -18.56 -2.22 13.07
C ILE A 160 -19.33 -3.00 14.15
N ARG A 161 -18.84 -4.19 14.52
CA ARG A 161 -19.49 -5.05 15.53
C ARG A 161 -19.20 -4.61 16.98
N GLN A 162 -18.25 -3.72 17.21
CA GLN A 162 -17.83 -3.34 18.56
C GLN A 162 -18.62 -2.16 19.13
N PRO A 163 -18.86 -2.13 20.45
CA PRO A 163 -19.53 -1.02 21.11
C PRO A 163 -18.58 0.17 21.34
N LEU A 164 -18.07 0.80 20.28
CA LEU A 164 -17.00 1.81 20.35
C LEU A 164 -17.39 3.14 21.01
N GLN A 165 -18.67 3.36 21.31
CA GLN A 165 -19.15 4.59 21.93
C GLN A 165 -18.37 4.92 23.22
N GLY A 166 -17.65 6.05 23.20
CA GLY A 166 -16.87 6.50 24.36
C GLY A 166 -15.50 5.82 24.54
N GLN A 167 -15.14 4.87 23.68
CA GLN A 167 -13.88 4.14 23.77
C GLN A 167 -12.71 4.91 23.16
N SER A 168 -11.50 4.55 23.59
CA SER A 168 -10.24 4.98 23.00
C SER A 168 -9.70 3.92 22.04
N VAL A 169 -9.34 4.32 20.82
CA VAL A 169 -8.87 3.43 19.75
C VAL A 169 -7.51 3.88 19.24
N LEU A 170 -6.58 2.93 19.08
CA LEU A 170 -5.32 3.10 18.38
C LEU A 170 -5.34 2.31 17.08
N ASP A 171 -4.98 2.97 15.98
CA ASP A 171 -4.71 2.38 14.66
C ASP A 171 -3.19 2.37 14.43
N TYR A 172 -2.57 1.20 14.54
CA TYR A 172 -1.11 1.00 14.46
C TYR A 172 -0.70 0.58 13.05
N GLY A 173 -0.03 1.47 12.34
CA GLY A 173 0.17 1.41 10.89
C GLY A 173 -1.05 1.97 10.15
N CYS A 174 -1.39 3.23 10.43
CA CYS A 174 -2.67 3.79 10.03
C CYS A 174 -2.83 4.04 8.52
N GLY A 175 -1.74 4.15 7.74
CA GLY A 175 -1.80 4.27 6.28
C GLY A 175 -2.72 5.42 5.83
N SER A 176 -3.79 5.10 5.11
CA SER A 176 -4.80 6.08 4.67
C SER A 176 -5.67 6.64 5.81
N GLY A 177 -5.61 6.07 7.01
CA GLY A 177 -6.43 6.41 8.16
C GLY A 177 -7.82 5.76 8.17
N ILE A 178 -8.11 4.85 7.23
CA ILE A 178 -9.45 4.28 7.05
C ILE A 178 -10.02 3.61 8.31
N LEU A 179 -9.20 2.87 9.07
CA LEU A 179 -9.64 2.18 10.29
C LEU A 179 -9.86 3.18 11.44
N ALA A 180 -8.95 4.13 11.60
CA ALA A 180 -9.11 5.26 12.52
C ALA A 180 -10.39 6.08 12.24
N ILE A 181 -10.64 6.43 10.99
CA ILE A 181 -11.84 7.19 10.58
C ILE A 181 -13.10 6.38 10.85
N ALA A 182 -13.10 5.07 10.56
CA ALA A 182 -14.21 4.19 10.88
C ALA A 182 -14.48 4.18 12.39
N ALA A 183 -13.46 3.96 13.22
CA ALA A 183 -13.59 3.98 14.67
C ALA A 183 -14.22 5.28 15.19
N ALA A 184 -13.80 6.43 14.67
CA ALA A 184 -14.38 7.72 15.02
C ALA A 184 -15.86 7.83 14.61
N LYS A 185 -16.23 7.37 13.39
CA LYS A 185 -17.62 7.37 12.92
C LYS A 185 -18.54 6.44 13.72
N PHE A 186 -17.98 5.37 14.31
CA PHE A 186 -18.70 4.45 15.20
C PHE A 186 -18.68 4.87 16.68
N GLY A 187 -18.24 6.10 16.97
CA GLY A 187 -18.45 6.73 18.28
C GLY A 187 -17.27 6.64 19.25
N ALA A 188 -16.10 6.19 18.81
CA ALA A 188 -14.88 6.28 19.61
C ALA A 188 -14.66 7.74 20.06
N ALA A 189 -14.48 7.96 21.36
CA ALA A 189 -14.27 9.29 21.92
C ALA A 189 -12.86 9.82 21.66
N ARG A 190 -11.90 8.92 21.47
CA ARG A 190 -10.52 9.27 21.16
C ARG A 190 -9.94 8.28 20.17
N VAL A 191 -9.43 8.79 19.06
CA VAL A 191 -8.78 7.97 18.03
C VAL A 191 -7.38 8.51 17.77
N VAL A 192 -6.40 7.61 17.81
CA VAL A 192 -5.00 7.89 17.51
C VAL A 192 -4.57 6.97 16.37
N GLY A 193 -3.86 7.53 15.39
CA GLY A 193 -3.20 6.77 14.33
C GLY A 193 -1.69 6.91 14.47
N VAL A 194 -0.95 5.82 14.27
CA VAL A 194 0.51 5.89 14.17
C VAL A 194 0.99 5.23 12.89
N ASP A 195 1.95 5.84 12.23
CA ASP A 195 2.63 5.25 11.07
C ASP A 195 4.10 5.65 11.05
N ILE A 196 4.96 4.76 10.53
CA ILE A 196 6.39 5.05 10.36
C ILE A 196 6.64 5.98 9.19
N ASP A 197 5.69 6.07 8.25
CA ASP A 197 5.76 6.92 7.08
C ASP A 197 5.08 8.29 7.34
N PRO A 198 5.83 9.41 7.29
CA PRO A 198 5.26 10.75 7.40
C PRO A 198 4.14 11.04 6.39
N ASP A 199 4.21 10.47 5.19
CA ASP A 199 3.20 10.67 4.15
C ASP A 199 1.87 9.98 4.54
N ALA A 200 1.94 8.82 5.19
CA ALA A 200 0.77 8.13 5.74
C ALA A 200 0.14 8.91 6.91
N VAL A 201 0.96 9.52 7.77
CA VAL A 201 0.47 10.42 8.83
C VAL A 201 -0.30 11.59 8.21
N GLN A 202 0.29 12.28 7.23
CA GLN A 202 -0.36 13.39 6.55
C GLN A 202 -1.65 12.96 5.82
N ALA A 203 -1.63 11.80 5.16
CA ALA A 203 -2.81 11.24 4.50
C ALA A 203 -3.94 10.95 5.50
N THR A 204 -3.61 10.37 6.65
CA THR A 204 -4.56 10.09 7.72
C THR A 204 -5.23 11.38 8.23
N GLU A 205 -4.46 12.44 8.46
CA GLU A 205 -5.01 13.74 8.91
C GLU A 205 -5.91 14.38 7.85
N ALA A 206 -5.48 14.39 6.59
CA ALA A 206 -6.26 14.93 5.48
C ALA A 206 -7.57 14.18 5.28
N ASN A 207 -7.51 12.84 5.31
CA ASN A 207 -8.69 12.00 5.16
C ASN A 207 -9.64 12.12 6.38
N ALA A 208 -9.11 12.27 7.59
CA ALA A 208 -9.92 12.53 8.78
C ALA A 208 -10.67 13.88 8.67
N ALA A 209 -9.99 14.92 8.19
CA ALA A 209 -10.57 16.23 7.96
C ALA A 209 -11.69 16.19 6.90
N GLU A 210 -11.45 15.52 5.77
CA GLU A 210 -12.46 15.32 4.72
C GLU A 210 -13.70 14.58 5.26
N ASN A 211 -13.47 13.63 6.16
CA ASN A 211 -14.52 12.85 6.81
C ASN A 211 -15.18 13.53 8.01
N LYS A 212 -14.74 14.73 8.37
CA LYS A 212 -15.22 15.54 9.50
C LYS A 212 -15.13 14.78 10.83
N VAL A 213 -14.05 14.04 11.02
CA VAL A 213 -13.73 13.33 12.26
C VAL A 213 -12.39 13.81 12.81
N THR A 214 -12.18 13.60 14.12
CA THR A 214 -10.91 13.92 14.76
C THR A 214 -10.11 12.64 14.95
N VAL A 215 -8.93 12.59 14.31
CA VAL A 215 -7.91 11.57 14.49
C VAL A 215 -6.61 12.28 14.82
N HIS A 216 -5.93 11.86 15.89
CA HIS A 216 -4.59 12.36 16.19
C HIS A 216 -3.57 11.41 15.57
N ALA A 217 -3.00 11.78 14.42
CA ALA A 217 -1.99 10.98 13.76
C ALA A 217 -0.58 11.43 14.16
N GLY A 218 0.40 10.52 14.11
CA GLY A 218 1.79 10.86 14.35
C GLY A 218 2.76 9.71 14.12
N LEU A 219 4.05 10.02 14.17
CA LEU A 219 5.09 8.98 14.18
C LEU A 219 5.06 8.23 15.52
N PRO A 220 5.52 6.95 15.57
CA PRO A 220 5.50 6.15 16.79
C PRO A 220 6.16 6.83 17.99
N ASP A 221 7.26 7.55 17.77
CA ASP A 221 8.01 8.25 18.84
C ASP A 221 7.34 9.55 19.30
N ALA A 222 6.47 10.13 18.48
CA ALA A 222 5.77 11.38 18.78
C ALA A 222 4.49 11.15 19.59
N VAL A 223 3.96 9.92 19.59
CA VAL A 223 2.77 9.55 20.36
C VAL A 223 3.21 8.97 21.70
N ALA A 224 2.82 9.64 22.79
CA ALA A 224 3.11 9.15 24.14
C ALA A 224 2.63 7.70 24.31
N ILE A 225 3.36 6.91 25.12
CA ILE A 225 2.96 5.53 25.46
C ILE A 225 1.68 5.58 26.29
N GLU A 226 0.55 5.64 25.60
CA GLU A 226 -0.79 5.63 26.16
C GLU A 226 -1.45 4.28 25.92
N ARG A 227 -2.42 3.94 26.77
CA ARG A 227 -3.19 2.69 26.66
C ARG A 227 -4.60 2.97 26.16
N PHE A 228 -5.06 2.12 25.24
CA PHE A 228 -6.32 2.22 24.52
C PHE A 228 -7.24 1.06 24.86
N ASP A 229 -8.55 1.27 24.76
CA ASP A 229 -9.54 0.21 24.96
C ASP A 229 -9.50 -0.78 23.78
N VAL A 230 -9.16 -0.28 22.59
CA VAL A 230 -9.00 -1.06 21.36
C VAL A 230 -7.70 -0.67 20.68
N VAL A 231 -6.89 -1.65 20.29
CA VAL A 231 -5.75 -1.48 19.39
C VAL A 231 -5.97 -2.33 18.15
N VAL A 232 -5.91 -1.71 16.97
CA VAL A 232 -5.99 -2.38 15.67
C VAL A 232 -4.66 -2.21 14.96
N ALA A 233 -4.12 -3.26 14.36
CA ALA A 233 -2.92 -3.23 13.54
C ALA A 233 -3.11 -4.07 12.28
N ASN A 234 -3.22 -3.42 11.13
CA ASN A 234 -3.34 -4.07 9.82
C ASN A 234 -2.05 -3.88 9.03
N ILE A 235 -0.99 -4.58 9.45
CA ILE A 235 0.36 -4.49 8.88
C ILE A 235 0.92 -5.89 8.60
N LEU A 236 2.08 -5.97 7.95
CA LEU A 236 2.68 -7.25 7.57
C LEU A 236 3.04 -8.14 8.76
N SER A 237 2.99 -9.46 8.56
CA SER A 237 3.25 -10.48 9.58
C SER A 237 4.61 -10.33 10.29
N ALA A 238 5.68 -10.01 9.55
CA ALA A 238 7.02 -9.88 10.15
C ALA A 238 7.11 -8.69 11.13
N PRO A 239 6.69 -7.46 10.76
CA PRO A 239 6.50 -6.37 11.71
C PRO A 239 5.60 -6.71 12.90
N LEU A 240 4.45 -7.37 12.68
CA LEU A 240 3.56 -7.77 13.78
C LEU A 240 4.25 -8.66 14.81
N LYS A 241 5.11 -9.59 14.37
CA LYS A 241 5.89 -10.47 15.27
C LYS A 241 6.96 -9.68 16.02
N LEU A 242 7.70 -8.83 15.32
CA LEU A 242 8.78 -8.03 15.91
C LEU A 242 8.25 -7.02 16.93
N LEU A 243 7.12 -6.38 16.63
CA LEU A 243 6.54 -5.29 17.42
C LEU A 243 5.52 -5.76 18.45
N ALA A 244 5.32 -7.07 18.62
CA ALA A 244 4.33 -7.61 19.56
C ALA A 244 4.39 -7.02 20.98
N PRO A 245 5.58 -6.85 21.62
CA PRO A 245 5.65 -6.23 22.93
C PRO A 245 5.20 -4.75 22.93
N ALA A 246 5.56 -4.00 21.89
CA ALA A 246 5.24 -2.57 21.77
C ALA A 246 3.75 -2.36 21.49
N ILE A 247 3.18 -3.10 20.53
CA ILE A 247 1.76 -3.04 20.20
C ILE A 247 0.91 -3.45 21.42
N ALA A 248 1.26 -4.54 22.10
CA ALA A 248 0.53 -4.98 23.28
C ALA A 248 0.61 -4.01 24.46
N ALA A 249 1.71 -3.27 24.60
CA ALA A 249 1.87 -2.27 25.67
C ALA A 249 0.87 -1.12 25.56
N HIS A 250 0.34 -0.85 24.36
CA HIS A 250 -0.71 0.13 24.11
C HIS A 250 -2.12 -0.36 24.43
N VAL A 251 -2.31 -1.62 24.80
CA VAL A 251 -3.65 -2.11 25.12
C VAL A 251 -3.89 -1.97 26.64
N LYS A 252 -5.05 -1.44 27.01
CA LYS A 252 -5.49 -1.44 28.42
C LYS A 252 -5.68 -2.89 28.92
N PRO A 253 -5.60 -3.14 30.23
CA PRO A 253 -5.98 -4.44 30.79
C PRO A 253 -7.40 -4.82 30.35
N ALA A 254 -7.55 -6.03 29.81
CA ALA A 254 -8.79 -6.53 29.21
C ALA A 254 -9.30 -5.75 27.98
N GLY A 255 -8.49 -4.83 27.45
CA GLY A 255 -8.75 -4.16 26.17
C GLY A 255 -8.58 -5.11 24.98
N ALA A 256 -9.19 -4.75 23.86
CA ALA A 256 -9.18 -5.55 22.64
C ALA A 256 -7.91 -5.28 21.81
N LEU A 257 -7.36 -6.36 21.26
CA LEU A 257 -6.27 -6.33 20.29
C LEU A 257 -6.73 -7.03 19.02
N VAL A 258 -6.57 -6.35 17.88
CA VAL A 258 -7.03 -6.81 16.57
C VAL A 258 -5.88 -6.72 15.57
N LEU A 259 -5.52 -7.83 14.96
CA LEU A 259 -4.40 -7.94 14.04
C LEU A 259 -4.88 -8.47 12.68
N SER A 260 -4.51 -7.80 11.59
CA SER A 260 -4.69 -8.33 10.22
C SER A 260 -3.45 -8.00 9.37
N GLY A 261 -3.52 -8.20 8.06
CA GLY A 261 -2.33 -8.10 7.18
C GLY A 261 -1.55 -9.41 7.07
N ILE A 262 -2.17 -10.54 7.43
CA ILE A 262 -1.54 -11.87 7.44
C ILE A 262 -2.40 -12.90 6.71
N LEU A 263 -1.72 -13.89 6.13
CA LEU A 263 -2.35 -15.04 5.50
C LEU A 263 -2.84 -16.04 6.54
N GLU A 264 -3.85 -16.83 6.22
CA GLU A 264 -4.43 -17.85 7.09
C GLU A 264 -3.38 -18.85 7.60
N ARG A 265 -2.46 -19.28 6.72
CA ARG A 265 -1.33 -20.16 7.07
C ARG A 265 -0.34 -19.56 8.10
N GLN A 266 -0.39 -18.24 8.33
CA GLN A 266 0.46 -17.53 9.29
C GLN A 266 -0.25 -17.29 10.64
N ALA A 267 -1.54 -17.62 10.75
CA ALA A 267 -2.36 -17.31 11.92
C ALA A 267 -1.80 -17.97 13.21
N GLU A 268 -1.55 -19.28 13.18
CA GLU A 268 -1.09 -20.02 14.37
C GLU A 268 0.27 -19.50 14.88
N GLU A 269 1.19 -19.19 13.97
CA GLU A 269 2.50 -18.62 14.31
C GLU A 269 2.33 -17.27 15.01
N LEU A 270 1.44 -16.40 14.49
CA LEU A 270 1.22 -15.09 15.09
C LEU A 270 0.49 -15.18 16.43
N ILE A 271 -0.50 -16.06 16.56
CA ILE A 271 -1.18 -16.32 17.84
C ILE A 271 -0.16 -16.76 18.90
N ALA A 272 0.76 -17.66 18.54
CA ALA A 272 1.82 -18.11 19.44
C ALA A 272 2.76 -16.96 19.86
N ALA A 273 3.13 -16.08 18.93
CA ALA A 273 3.96 -14.91 19.22
C ALA A 273 3.29 -13.94 20.20
N TYR A 274 1.96 -13.83 20.16
CA TYR A 274 1.17 -12.95 21.04
C TYR A 274 0.68 -13.60 22.33
N ALA A 275 0.85 -14.92 22.51
CA ALA A 275 0.26 -15.69 23.62
C ALA A 275 0.64 -15.21 25.03
N HIS A 276 1.78 -14.51 25.17
CA HIS A 276 2.20 -13.91 26.45
C HIS A 276 1.51 -12.57 26.76
N TYR A 277 0.92 -11.95 25.75
CA TYR A 277 0.37 -10.59 25.80
C TYR A 277 -1.16 -10.59 25.70
N ALA A 278 -1.72 -11.40 24.79
CA ALA A 278 -3.14 -11.44 24.51
C ALA A 278 -3.61 -12.85 24.13
N ALA A 279 -4.86 -13.16 24.47
CA ALA A 279 -5.53 -14.38 24.04
C ALA A 279 -6.19 -14.15 22.68
N LEU A 280 -5.41 -14.25 21.60
CA LEU A 280 -5.88 -14.06 20.23
C LEU A 280 -6.49 -15.35 19.65
N GLN A 281 -7.52 -15.18 18.82
CA GLN A 281 -8.12 -16.22 17.99
C GLN A 281 -8.45 -15.65 16.61
N ILE A 282 -8.65 -16.52 15.61
CA ILE A 282 -9.18 -16.10 14.32
C ILE A 282 -10.62 -15.64 14.53
N ASP A 283 -10.88 -14.37 14.24
CA ASP A 283 -12.23 -13.79 14.28
C ASP A 283 -12.95 -14.04 12.94
N GLN A 284 -12.29 -13.74 11.82
CA GLN A 284 -12.81 -13.96 10.47
C GLN A 284 -11.67 -14.24 9.46
N SER A 285 -12.01 -14.93 8.37
CA SER A 285 -11.14 -15.17 7.21
C SER A 285 -11.85 -14.70 5.93
N LEU A 286 -11.11 -14.13 4.98
CA LEU A 286 -11.60 -13.74 3.66
C LEU A 286 -10.47 -13.84 2.63
N ASP A 287 -10.71 -14.56 1.53
CA ASP A 287 -9.78 -14.72 0.40
C ASP A 287 -8.34 -15.10 0.81
N GLY A 288 -8.22 -16.00 1.80
CA GLY A 288 -6.92 -16.48 2.31
C GLY A 288 -6.23 -15.53 3.31
N TRP A 289 -6.82 -14.37 3.58
CA TRP A 289 -6.40 -13.44 4.64
C TRP A 289 -7.22 -13.64 5.90
N VAL A 290 -6.66 -13.28 7.05
CA VAL A 290 -7.34 -13.41 8.34
C VAL A 290 -7.28 -12.13 9.17
N CYS A 291 -8.28 -11.98 10.03
CA CYS A 291 -8.29 -11.05 11.15
C CYS A 291 -8.27 -11.86 12.44
N LEU A 292 -7.28 -11.59 13.28
CA LEU A 292 -7.19 -12.13 14.63
C LEU A 292 -7.73 -11.09 15.59
N ALA A 293 -8.52 -11.52 16.57
CA ALA A 293 -8.98 -10.65 17.65
C ALA A 293 -8.90 -11.37 18.99
N GLY A 294 -8.72 -10.59 20.05
CA GLY A 294 -8.71 -11.10 21.42
C GLY A 294 -8.54 -9.97 22.43
N CYS A 295 -8.39 -10.33 23.70
CA CYS A 295 -8.14 -9.35 24.76
C CYS A 295 -6.77 -9.58 25.39
N THR A 296 -6.18 -8.51 25.94
CA THR A 296 -4.97 -8.66 26.76
C THR A 296 -5.22 -9.52 27.98
N LEU A 297 -4.20 -10.30 28.33
CA LEU A 297 -4.22 -11.07 29.56
C LEU A 297 -4.14 -10.12 30.76
N PRO A 298 -4.85 -10.41 31.87
CA PRO A 298 -4.67 -9.65 33.10
C PRO A 298 -3.20 -9.71 33.56
N PRO A 299 -2.69 -8.66 34.22
CA PRO A 299 -1.34 -8.68 34.77
C PRO A 299 -1.19 -9.89 35.70
N ARG A 300 -0.13 -10.68 35.51
CA ARG A 300 0.19 -11.78 36.42
C ARG A 300 0.55 -11.18 37.77
N ASN A 301 -0.23 -11.48 38.81
CA ASN A 301 0.06 -11.14 40.21
C ASN A 301 1.37 -11.79 40.67
#